data_AF-W9KIG9-F1
#
_entry.id   AF-W9KIG9-F1
#
_cell.length_a   1.000
_cell.length_b   1.000
_cell.length_c   1.000
_cell.angle_alpha   90.00
_cell.angle_beta   90.00
_cell.angle_gamma   90.00
#
_symmetry.space_group_name_H-M   'P 1'
#
loop_
_entity.id
_entity.type
_entity.pdbx_description
1 polymer ?
#
loop_
_entity_poly.entity_id
_entity_poly.type
_entity_poly.pdbx_seq_one_letter_code
_entity_poly.pdbx_strand_id
1 'polypeptide(L)'
;MIKNFLESIPELHTALGPANSVLLTKVRELCRPEITSHSLNTIRQTIEADVTYMKSALDLRNQRTFAVKAGINGMLDVARQTYKELTEDIHQHIDVLNELHGLDANLRYDNGRKYWLRLRAADFDDRPLPDLLINVVRKKDKIECQTLDLVKLNLRLSDTSNEVVIRSDKVVQDLLKELRSDVPHLFRVCESVALVDMISSFAQLATTRDYVKPDLSTTLALKAARHPVLDKTMNGSFVPNDYYSTEQYCFHIVTGCNMSGKSTYIRAVALLQIMAQIGSFVPAEYAAFSIIHSIFARVSLDDNIESNLSTFSVEMREMSFILRNIDDKSLAVIDELGRATSNRDGLAIAIAMSEALIQTRASVWFATHYIDLTKVLADRPGILNLHLAATTSTTEDGLPHITMLYKATSGATSGEEHYGINLARAIGLPQSFIDKAEEVAKDIRRRRETTKRSSESTRLVARRKLILNLQDALRRAKDSGSKEALPGYLQLLQEDFVARMEEVDNM
;
A
#
# COMPACT_ATOMS: atom_id res chain seq x y z
N MET A 1 18.53 21.80 1.14
CA MET A 1 17.48 20.95 0.54
C MET A 1 17.23 21.34 -0.91
N ILE A 2 16.69 22.53 -1.22
CA ILE A 2 16.44 22.96 -2.62
C ILE A 2 17.69 22.89 -3.49
N LYS A 3 18.83 23.40 -3.00
CA LYS A 3 20.14 23.30 -3.68
C LYS A 3 20.46 21.86 -4.09
N ASN A 4 20.48 20.93 -3.12
CA ASN A 4 20.80 19.52 -3.38
C ASN A 4 19.82 18.89 -4.39
N PHE A 5 18.53 19.19 -4.29
CA PHE A 5 17.54 18.73 -5.26
C PHE A 5 17.90 19.20 -6.69
N LEU A 6 18.21 20.48 -6.86
CA LEU A 6 18.59 21.04 -8.16
C LEU A 6 19.91 20.45 -8.70
N GLU A 7 20.85 20.15 -7.81
CA GLU A 7 22.15 19.55 -8.16
C GLU A 7 22.03 18.11 -8.67
N SER A 8 21.02 17.35 -8.23
CA SER A 8 20.80 15.96 -8.67
C SER A 8 20.08 15.82 -10.01
N ILE A 9 19.38 16.86 -10.50
CA ILE A 9 18.57 16.77 -11.73
C ILE A 9 19.39 16.47 -12.99
N PRO A 10 20.57 17.08 -13.23
CA PRO A 10 21.36 16.79 -14.43
C PRO A 10 21.81 15.32 -14.53
N GLU A 11 22.10 14.69 -13.39
CA GLU A 11 22.44 13.27 -13.34
C GLU A 11 21.25 12.41 -13.78
N LEU A 12 20.05 12.72 -13.29
CA LEU A 12 18.82 12.05 -13.70
C LEU A 12 18.54 12.22 -15.20
N HIS A 13 18.71 13.43 -15.74
CA HIS A 13 18.56 13.68 -17.18
C HIS A 13 19.51 12.81 -18.02
N THR A 14 20.75 12.67 -17.57
CA THR A 14 21.78 11.86 -18.23
C THR A 14 21.43 10.37 -18.14
N ALA A 15 20.99 9.90 -16.97
CA ALA A 15 20.59 8.52 -16.74
C ALA A 15 19.39 8.09 -17.61
N LEU A 16 18.45 9.00 -17.86
CA LEU A 16 17.30 8.77 -18.75
C LEU A 16 17.68 8.86 -20.25
N GLY A 17 18.94 9.12 -20.59
CA GLY A 17 19.45 9.26 -21.95
C GLY A 17 19.06 8.13 -22.91
N PRO A 18 19.25 6.85 -22.53
CA PRO A 18 18.93 5.69 -23.37
C PRO A 18 17.45 5.32 -23.45
N ALA A 19 16.56 6.03 -22.73
CA ALA A 19 15.16 5.65 -22.65
C ALA A 19 14.42 5.92 -23.97
N ASN A 20 13.70 4.91 -24.47
CA ASN A 20 12.91 5.00 -25.71
C ASN A 20 11.39 5.14 -25.45
N SER A 21 10.95 5.03 -24.20
CA SER A 21 9.54 5.19 -23.83
C SER A 21 9.13 6.65 -23.90
N VAL A 22 8.00 6.94 -24.55
CA VAL A 22 7.43 8.30 -24.65
C VAL A 22 7.34 8.98 -23.28
N LEU A 23 6.96 8.22 -22.25
CA LEU A 23 6.83 8.72 -20.89
C LEU A 23 8.19 9.16 -20.31
N LEU A 24 9.20 8.29 -20.40
CA LEU A 24 10.54 8.57 -19.86
C LEU A 24 11.25 9.65 -20.67
N THR A 25 11.04 9.71 -21.98
CA THR A 25 11.51 10.82 -22.82
C THR A 25 10.89 12.14 -22.37
N LYS A 26 9.60 12.14 -22.01
CA LYS A 26 8.93 13.35 -21.53
C LYS A 26 9.47 13.81 -20.17
N VAL A 27 9.68 12.87 -19.24
CA VAL A 27 10.35 13.14 -17.96
C VAL A 27 11.75 13.73 -18.22
N ARG A 28 12.53 13.13 -19.11
CA ARG A 28 13.87 13.62 -19.47
C ARG A 28 13.83 15.06 -20.00
N GLU A 29 12.85 15.40 -20.84
CA GLU A 29 12.65 16.78 -21.32
C GLU A 29 12.36 17.77 -20.19
N LEU A 30 11.55 17.37 -19.21
CA LEU A 30 11.20 18.22 -18.06
C LEU A 30 12.37 18.35 -17.07
N CYS A 31 13.25 17.36 -17.00
CA CYS A 31 14.47 17.37 -16.17
C CYS A 31 15.68 17.99 -16.89
N ARG A 32 15.49 18.75 -17.97
CA ARG A 32 16.59 19.40 -18.69
C ARG A 32 17.36 20.37 -17.79
N PRO A 33 18.72 20.34 -17.79
CA PRO A 33 19.52 21.23 -16.95
C PRO A 33 19.22 22.71 -17.16
N GLU A 34 18.82 23.12 -18.37
CA GLU A 34 18.49 24.52 -18.68
C GLU A 34 17.30 25.06 -17.88
N ILE A 35 16.37 24.18 -17.48
CA ILE A 35 15.18 24.53 -16.70
C ILE A 35 15.57 24.85 -15.26
N THR A 36 16.56 24.14 -14.71
CA THR A 36 16.96 24.24 -13.31
C THR A 36 18.24 25.06 -13.09
N SER A 37 18.99 25.32 -14.16
CA SER A 37 20.26 26.04 -14.11
C SER A 37 20.11 27.48 -13.65
N HIS A 38 19.02 28.15 -14.02
CA HIS A 38 18.73 29.52 -13.56
C HIS A 38 18.67 29.56 -12.03
N SER A 39 17.73 28.81 -11.43
CA SER A 39 17.55 28.72 -9.99
C SER A 39 18.82 28.26 -9.25
N LEU A 40 19.53 27.27 -9.79
CA LEU A 40 20.76 26.76 -9.19
C LEU A 40 21.88 27.80 -9.22
N ASN A 41 22.04 28.52 -10.33
CA ASN A 41 23.04 29.57 -10.46
C ASN A 41 22.75 30.75 -9.54
N THR A 42 21.50 31.19 -9.43
CA THR A 42 21.10 32.24 -8.48
C THR A 42 21.46 31.83 -7.05
N ILE A 43 21.14 30.59 -6.64
CA ILE A 43 21.52 30.08 -5.32
C ILE A 43 23.05 30.06 -5.15
N ARG A 44 23.81 29.59 -6.15
CA ARG A 44 25.27 29.51 -6.10
C ARG A 44 25.95 30.88 -6.11
N GLN A 45 25.32 31.90 -6.68
CA GLN A 45 25.83 33.27 -6.65
C GLN A 45 25.60 33.91 -5.28
N THR A 46 24.48 33.61 -4.62
CA THR A 46 24.11 34.24 -3.34
C THR A 46 24.61 33.50 -2.10
N ILE A 47 24.60 32.17 -2.09
CA ILE A 47 24.84 31.34 -0.90
C ILE A 47 26.18 30.60 -1.01
N GLU A 48 26.91 30.50 0.09
CA GLU A 48 28.17 29.76 0.14
C GLU A 48 27.98 28.26 -0.07
N ALA A 49 29.00 27.61 -0.64
CA ALA A 49 28.92 26.19 -1.00
C ALA A 49 28.83 25.28 0.23
N ASP A 50 29.54 25.63 1.29
CA ASP A 50 29.81 24.80 2.47
C ASP A 50 28.78 24.98 3.60
N VAL A 51 27.72 25.76 3.34
CA VAL A 51 26.71 26.07 4.36
C VAL A 51 25.94 24.81 4.72
N THR A 52 26.10 24.38 5.96
CA THR A 52 25.48 23.16 6.49
C THR A 52 24.88 23.40 7.87
N TYR A 53 23.86 22.61 8.21
CA TYR A 53 23.25 22.68 9.53
C TYR A 53 24.18 22.06 10.57
N MET A 54 24.51 22.81 11.62
CA MET A 54 25.36 22.37 12.72
C MET A 54 24.57 22.26 14.02
N LYS A 55 24.92 21.28 14.86
CA LYS A 55 24.24 21.03 16.15
C LYS A 55 24.72 21.94 17.27
N SER A 56 25.99 22.38 17.23
CA SER A 56 26.55 23.24 18.28
C SER A 56 26.02 24.67 18.12
N ALA A 57 25.77 25.36 19.24
CA ALA A 57 25.20 26.71 19.22
C ALA A 57 26.14 27.72 18.55
N LEU A 58 27.46 27.58 18.76
CA LEU A 58 28.46 28.46 18.17
C LEU A 58 28.62 28.20 16.68
N ASP A 59 28.71 26.94 16.26
CA ASP A 59 28.87 26.60 14.84
C ASP A 59 27.61 26.95 14.05
N LEU A 60 26.42 26.74 14.61
CA LEU A 60 25.18 27.15 13.97
C LEU A 60 25.12 28.68 13.79
N ARG A 61 25.58 29.45 14.78
CA ARG A 61 25.70 30.90 14.67
C ARG A 61 26.67 31.28 13.56
N ASN A 62 27.87 30.70 13.55
CA ASN A 62 28.88 30.97 12.52
C ASN A 62 28.37 30.62 11.11
N GLN A 63 27.74 29.46 10.94
CA GLN A 63 27.11 29.06 9.68
C GLN A 63 26.07 30.07 9.21
N ARG A 64 25.22 30.59 10.11
CA ARG A 64 24.24 31.64 9.77
C ARG A 64 24.89 32.98 9.44
N THR A 65 25.90 33.38 10.20
CA THR A 65 26.65 34.63 9.99
C THR A 65 27.27 34.67 8.61
N PHE A 66 27.85 33.54 8.15
CA PHE A 66 28.61 33.46 6.90
C PHE A 66 27.88 32.71 5.77
N ALA A 67 26.57 32.51 5.88
CA ALA A 67 25.81 31.75 4.87
C ALA A 67 25.77 32.42 3.48
N VAL A 68 25.58 33.74 3.44
CA VAL A 68 25.55 34.54 2.21
C VAL A 68 26.99 34.84 1.75
N LYS A 69 27.28 34.78 0.45
CA LYS A 69 28.61 35.13 -0.09
C LYS A 69 28.99 36.59 0.18
N ALA A 70 30.29 36.85 0.31
CA ALA A 70 30.80 38.21 0.39
C ALA A 70 30.55 38.98 -0.93
N GLY A 71 30.33 40.29 -0.85
CA GLY A 71 30.08 41.16 -2.00
C GLY A 71 28.61 41.23 -2.45
N ILE A 72 27.72 40.39 -1.90
CA ILE A 72 26.28 40.42 -2.22
C ILE A 72 25.59 41.61 -1.57
N ASN A 73 26.00 41.97 -0.35
CA ASN A 73 25.43 43.08 0.38
C ASN A 73 26.53 43.78 1.19
N GLY A 74 26.96 44.97 0.75
CA GLY A 74 28.08 45.67 1.40
C GLY A 74 27.80 46.01 2.87
N MET A 75 26.54 46.27 3.22
CA MET A 75 26.11 46.48 4.61
C MET A 75 26.24 45.20 5.45
N LEU A 76 25.93 44.02 4.90
CA LEU A 76 26.15 42.74 5.56
C LEU A 76 27.64 42.47 5.78
N ASP A 77 28.47 42.79 4.79
CA ASP A 77 29.92 42.60 4.87
C ASP A 77 30.56 43.49 5.93
N VAL A 78 30.13 44.75 6.05
CA VAL A 78 30.55 45.64 7.14
C VAL A 78 30.16 45.06 8.51
N ALA A 79 28.92 44.60 8.68
CA ALA A 79 28.48 44.00 9.94
C ALA A 79 29.25 42.72 10.28
N ARG A 80 29.61 41.91 9.29
CA ARG A 80 30.46 40.71 9.45
C ARG A 80 31.88 41.06 9.86
N GLN A 81 32.45 42.13 9.30
CA GLN A 81 33.78 42.60 9.68
C GLN A 81 33.79 43.04 11.15
N THR A 82 32.80 43.83 11.58
CA THR A 82 32.63 44.20 13.00
C THR A 82 32.43 42.98 13.90
N TYR A 83 31.66 41.97 13.45
CA TYR A 83 31.49 40.72 14.21
C TYR A 83 32.83 39.96 14.38
N LYS A 84 33.66 39.93 13.33
CA LYS A 84 34.97 39.30 13.35
C LYS A 84 35.92 40.02 14.31
N GLU A 85 36.01 41.34 14.21
CA GLU A 85 36.80 42.20 15.09
C GLU A 85 36.38 42.02 16.56
N LEU A 86 35.08 42.07 16.87
CA LEU A 86 34.60 41.85 18.24
C LEU A 86 34.87 40.44 18.76
N THR A 87 34.94 39.44 17.88
CA THR A 87 35.31 38.08 18.28
C THR A 87 36.80 38.00 18.60
N GLU A 88 37.65 38.66 17.80
CA GLU A 88 39.08 38.80 18.05
C GLU A 88 39.35 39.57 19.37
N ASP A 89 38.62 40.67 19.64
CA ASP A 89 38.70 41.43 20.89
C ASP A 89 38.37 40.56 22.11
N ILE A 90 37.39 39.65 22.01
CA ILE A 90 37.06 38.71 23.09
C ILE A 90 38.21 37.75 23.36
N HIS A 91 38.84 37.23 22.30
CA HIS A 91 39.99 36.33 22.45
C HIS A 91 41.19 37.07 23.06
N GLN A 92 41.51 38.26 22.56
CA GLN A 92 42.59 39.10 23.12
C GLN A 92 42.34 39.48 24.58
N HIS A 93 41.10 39.81 24.95
CA HIS A 93 40.72 40.09 26.33
C HIS A 93 41.02 38.91 27.26
N ILE A 94 40.84 37.67 26.79
CA ILE A 94 41.10 36.46 27.57
C ILE A 94 42.59 36.18 27.69
N ASP A 95 43.35 36.37 26.62
CA ASP A 95 44.80 36.20 26.63
C ASP A 95 45.44 37.19 27.62
N VAL A 96 45.06 38.47 27.55
CA VAL A 96 45.49 39.51 28.50
C VAL A 96 45.08 39.17 29.95
N LEU A 97 43.87 38.65 30.15
CA LEU A 97 43.38 38.24 31.46
C LEU A 97 44.17 37.04 32.03
N ASN A 98 44.53 36.08 31.18
CA ASN A 98 45.33 34.93 31.57
C ASN A 98 46.77 35.34 31.91
N GLU A 99 47.39 36.22 31.13
CA GLU A 99 48.74 36.72 31.37
C GLU A 99 48.85 37.60 32.63
N LEU A 100 47.98 38.61 32.77
CA LEU A 100 48.07 39.58 33.87
C LEU A 100 47.77 38.98 35.25
N HIS A 101 46.85 38.01 35.29
CA HIS A 101 46.40 37.42 36.55
C HIS A 101 46.92 35.99 36.76
N GLY A 102 47.71 35.45 35.83
CA GLY A 102 48.19 34.06 35.88
C GLY A 102 47.04 33.06 36.00
N LEU A 103 46.05 33.19 35.10
CA LEU A 103 44.85 32.35 35.06
C LEU A 103 44.92 31.39 33.86
N ASP A 104 44.26 30.25 33.95
CA ASP A 104 44.03 29.32 32.83
C ASP A 104 42.54 29.30 32.46
N ALA A 105 42.02 30.47 32.09
CA ALA A 105 40.61 30.65 31.75
C ALA A 105 40.32 30.09 30.35
N ASN A 106 39.43 29.10 30.29
CA ASN A 106 38.95 28.52 29.04
C ASN A 106 37.66 29.19 28.59
N LEU A 107 37.65 29.74 27.38
CA LEU A 107 36.45 30.32 26.77
C LEU A 107 35.41 29.25 26.42
N ARG A 108 34.16 29.48 26.81
CA ARG A 108 33.01 28.62 26.47
C ARG A 108 31.85 29.48 25.99
N TYR A 109 30.96 28.88 25.19
CA TYR A 109 29.79 29.57 24.64
C TYR A 109 28.51 28.77 24.92
N ASP A 110 27.46 29.45 25.36
CA ASP A 110 26.08 28.92 25.36
C ASP A 110 25.06 30.00 24.98
N ASN A 111 23.84 29.62 24.60
CA ASN A 111 22.84 30.57 24.10
C ASN A 111 22.35 31.56 25.17
N GLY A 112 22.38 31.19 26.45
CA GLY A 112 21.91 32.01 27.55
C GLY A 112 22.96 33.03 27.98
N ARG A 113 24.15 32.55 28.36
CA ARG A 113 25.25 33.38 28.88
C ARG A 113 26.16 33.99 27.81
N LYS A 114 26.02 33.55 26.55
CA LYS A 114 26.96 33.83 25.46
C LYS A 114 28.35 33.34 25.83
N TYR A 115 29.40 34.13 25.62
CA TYR A 115 30.74 33.74 26.05
C TYR A 115 30.92 33.85 27.57
N TRP A 116 31.53 32.83 28.16
CA TRP A 116 31.84 32.78 29.58
C TRP A 116 33.14 32.00 29.83
N LEU A 117 33.71 32.17 31.02
CA LEU A 117 35.01 31.64 31.38
C LEU A 117 34.86 30.41 32.28
N ARG A 118 35.62 29.37 31.95
CA ARG A 118 35.75 28.17 32.78
C ARG A 118 37.18 28.07 33.31
N LEU A 119 37.30 28.06 34.63
CA LEU A 119 38.55 27.86 35.35
C LEU A 119 38.55 26.48 36.03
N ARG A 120 39.73 25.93 36.32
CA ARG A 120 39.87 24.73 37.15
C ARG A 120 39.76 25.11 38.62
N ALA A 121 38.98 24.36 39.40
CA ALA A 121 38.78 24.69 40.81
C ALA A 121 40.06 24.52 41.66
N ALA A 122 40.93 23.58 41.28
CA ALA A 122 42.18 23.27 41.99
C ALA A 122 43.19 24.43 41.99
N ASP A 123 43.18 25.27 40.95
CA ASP A 123 44.10 26.42 40.82
C ASP A 123 43.80 27.53 41.86
N PHE A 124 42.67 27.43 42.57
CA PHE A 124 42.17 28.41 43.54
C PHE A 124 41.86 27.79 44.91
N ASP A 125 42.44 26.63 45.24
CA ASP A 125 42.31 26.06 46.59
C ASP A 125 43.15 26.85 47.61
N ASP A 126 44.34 27.30 47.20
CA ASP A 126 45.28 28.06 48.04
C ASP A 126 45.40 29.55 47.66
N ARG A 127 44.58 30.02 46.70
CA ARG A 127 44.61 31.40 46.18
C ARG A 127 43.20 31.98 46.10
N PRO A 128 42.96 33.22 46.60
CA PRO A 128 41.67 33.86 46.44
C PRO A 128 41.38 34.17 44.97
N LEU A 129 40.10 34.08 44.59
CA LEU A 129 39.63 34.46 43.26
C LEU A 129 39.82 35.97 43.04
N PRO A 130 40.26 36.42 41.86
CA PRO A 130 40.35 37.85 41.55
C PRO A 130 38.98 38.54 41.62
N ASP A 131 38.92 39.73 42.24
CA ASP A 131 37.69 40.54 42.38
C ASP A 131 37.06 40.98 41.04
N LEU A 132 37.82 40.89 39.95
CA LEU A 132 37.35 41.16 38.59
C LEU A 132 36.33 40.12 38.09
N LEU A 133 36.31 38.92 38.68
CA LEU A 133 35.42 37.83 38.30
C LEU A 133 34.03 38.05 38.90
N ILE A 134 33.04 38.13 38.02
CA ILE A 134 31.61 38.25 38.37
C ILE A 134 30.85 36.98 37.97
N ASN A 135 29.62 36.83 38.49
CA ASN A 135 28.75 35.68 38.22
C ASN A 135 29.44 34.32 38.48
N VAL A 136 30.23 34.25 39.55
CA VAL A 136 31.04 33.08 39.90
C VAL A 136 30.15 31.96 40.44
N VAL A 137 30.21 30.80 39.80
CA VAL A 137 29.54 29.57 40.22
C VAL A 137 30.59 28.47 40.35
N ARG A 138 30.85 28.02 41.59
CA ARG A 138 31.78 26.91 41.87
C ARG A 138 31.05 25.57 41.80
N LYS A 139 31.53 24.67 40.95
CA LYS A 139 31.17 23.24 40.87
C LYS A 139 32.38 22.41 41.29
N LYS A 140 32.19 21.10 41.53
CA LYS A 140 33.22 20.19 42.09
C LYS A 140 34.63 20.43 41.54
N ASP A 141 34.82 20.41 40.22
CA ASP A 141 36.15 20.54 39.61
C ASP A 141 36.36 21.84 38.82
N LYS A 142 35.34 22.70 38.74
CA LYS A 142 35.28 23.80 37.77
C LYS A 142 34.64 25.03 38.38
N ILE A 143 35.16 26.20 38.01
CA ILE A 143 34.57 27.49 38.34
C ILE A 143 34.08 28.12 37.04
N GLU A 144 32.79 28.48 37.00
CA GLU A 144 32.17 29.19 35.87
C GLU A 144 32.05 30.66 36.26
N CYS A 145 32.55 31.59 35.45
CA CYS A 145 32.54 33.02 35.77
C CYS A 145 32.57 33.89 34.51
N GLN A 146 32.42 35.20 34.68
CA GLN A 146 32.56 36.22 33.63
C GLN A 146 33.35 37.42 34.18
N THR A 147 33.70 38.37 33.31
CA THR A 147 34.17 39.70 33.73
C THR A 147 33.20 40.77 33.22
N LEU A 148 33.24 41.96 33.82
CA LEU A 148 32.42 43.08 33.36
C LEU A 148 32.69 43.43 31.89
N ASP A 149 33.96 43.37 31.47
CA ASP A 149 34.33 43.67 30.09
C ASP A 149 33.92 42.58 29.11
N LEU A 150 34.01 41.29 29.51
CA LEU A 150 33.46 40.19 28.71
C LEU A 150 31.94 40.31 28.55
N VAL A 151 31.21 40.77 29.58
CA VAL A 151 29.77 41.04 29.48
C VAL A 151 29.49 42.18 28.49
N LYS A 152 30.26 43.28 28.53
CA LYS A 152 30.13 44.38 27.56
C LYS A 152 30.43 43.93 26.12
N LEU A 153 31.49 43.15 25.91
CA LEU A 153 31.85 42.58 24.62
C LEU A 153 30.77 41.61 24.11
N ASN A 154 30.23 40.77 24.99
CA ASN A 154 29.10 39.89 24.66
C ASN A 154 27.86 40.65 24.20
N LEU A 155 27.51 41.75 24.87
CA LEU A 155 26.38 42.60 24.48
C LEU A 155 26.59 43.16 23.06
N ARG A 156 27.75 43.78 22.82
CA ARG A 156 28.11 44.32 21.49
C ARG A 156 28.10 43.24 20.41
N LEU A 157 28.71 42.09 20.68
CA LEU A 157 28.74 40.97 19.75
C LEU A 157 27.34 40.41 19.47
N SER A 158 26.47 40.39 20.48
CA SER A 158 25.08 39.97 20.31
C SER A 158 24.32 40.93 19.40
N ASP A 159 24.48 42.24 19.58
CA ASP A 159 23.84 43.25 18.74
C ASP A 159 24.31 43.18 17.28
N THR A 160 25.63 43.13 17.06
CA THR A 160 26.20 42.99 15.72
C THR A 160 25.77 41.68 15.07
N SER A 161 25.71 40.58 15.82
CA SER A 161 25.23 39.31 15.29
C SER A 161 23.74 39.34 14.92
N ASN A 162 22.91 40.03 15.69
CA ASN A 162 21.50 40.22 15.34
C ASN A 162 21.37 41.02 14.05
N GLU A 163 22.18 42.08 13.88
CA GLU A 163 22.23 42.87 12.66
C GLU A 163 22.64 42.02 11.44
N VAL A 164 23.69 41.20 11.57
CA VAL A 164 24.11 40.25 10.54
C VAL A 164 22.97 39.30 10.18
N VAL A 165 22.28 38.73 11.18
CA VAL A 165 21.17 37.79 10.95
C VAL A 165 20.01 38.46 10.22
N ILE A 166 19.60 39.66 10.63
CA ILE A 166 18.51 40.41 9.98
C ILE A 166 18.86 40.74 8.52
N ARG A 167 20.10 41.18 8.27
CA ARG A 167 20.57 41.50 6.90
C ARG A 167 20.70 40.25 6.04
N SER A 168 21.22 39.17 6.59
CA SER A 168 21.31 37.86 5.92
C SER A 168 19.93 37.33 5.57
N ASP A 169 18.97 37.37 6.50
CA ASP A 169 17.59 36.96 6.26
C ASP A 169 16.97 37.79 5.13
N LYS A 170 17.17 39.11 5.10
CA LYS A 170 16.67 39.94 4.00
C LYS A 170 17.20 39.49 2.63
N VAL A 171 18.50 39.21 2.51
CA VAL A 171 19.09 38.69 1.28
C VAL A 171 18.48 37.34 0.90
N VAL A 172 18.28 36.44 1.87
CA VAL A 172 17.65 35.14 1.64
C VAL A 172 16.18 35.28 1.23
N GLN A 173 15.42 36.20 1.83
CA GLN A 173 14.04 36.47 1.45
C GLN A 173 13.94 37.01 0.01
N ASP A 174 14.87 37.87 -0.39
CA ASP A 174 14.91 38.39 -1.76
C ASP A 174 15.30 37.30 -2.77
N LEU A 175 16.27 36.44 -2.43
CA LEU A 175 16.57 35.22 -3.19
C LEU A 175 15.33 34.32 -3.33
N LEU A 176 14.59 34.07 -2.24
CA LEU A 176 13.38 33.26 -2.28
C LEU A 176 12.29 33.89 -3.16
N LYS A 177 12.16 35.22 -3.19
CA LYS A 177 11.22 35.91 -4.09
C LYS A 177 11.61 35.73 -5.55
N GLU A 178 12.89 35.79 -5.88
CA GLU A 178 13.38 35.54 -7.24
C GLU A 178 13.06 34.11 -7.68
N LEU A 179 13.38 33.13 -6.82
CA LEU A 179 13.11 31.70 -7.07
C LEU A 179 11.61 31.35 -7.20
N ARG A 180 10.70 32.18 -6.69
CA ARG A 180 9.24 31.94 -6.82
C ARG A 180 8.77 31.95 -8.27
N SER A 181 9.46 32.68 -9.15
CA SER A 181 9.13 32.70 -10.58
C SER A 181 9.34 31.33 -11.24
N ASP A 182 10.30 30.54 -10.75
CA ASP A 182 10.65 29.22 -11.28
C ASP A 182 9.82 28.07 -10.67
N VAL A 183 9.08 28.32 -9.58
CA VAL A 183 8.34 27.29 -8.82
C VAL A 183 7.45 26.38 -9.69
N PRO A 184 6.66 26.87 -10.66
CA PRO A 184 5.86 26.01 -11.51
C PRO A 184 6.69 24.99 -12.31
N HIS A 185 7.88 25.39 -12.75
CA HIS A 185 8.81 24.49 -13.45
C HIS A 185 9.39 23.45 -12.49
N LEU A 186 9.78 23.88 -11.28
CA LEU A 186 10.31 22.97 -10.26
C LEU A 186 9.27 21.93 -9.82
N PHE A 187 8.00 22.28 -9.69
CA PHE A 187 6.94 21.31 -9.39
C PHE A 187 6.79 20.24 -10.48
N ARG A 188 6.88 20.61 -11.76
CA ARG A 188 6.85 19.64 -12.86
C ARG A 188 8.04 18.68 -12.81
N VAL A 189 9.22 19.17 -12.44
CA VAL A 189 10.38 18.29 -12.20
C VAL A 189 10.09 17.36 -11.03
N CYS A 190 9.57 17.86 -9.90
CA CYS A 190 9.24 17.03 -8.73
C CYS A 190 8.25 15.91 -9.09
N GLU A 191 7.18 16.21 -9.82
CA GLU A 191 6.22 15.21 -10.30
C GLU A 191 6.89 14.19 -11.23
N SER A 192 7.79 14.64 -12.10
CA SER A 192 8.55 13.78 -13.01
C SER A 192 9.47 12.83 -12.25
N VAL A 193 10.17 13.32 -11.23
CA VAL A 193 11.02 12.50 -10.35
C VAL A 193 10.17 11.48 -9.58
N ALA A 194 9.04 11.90 -9.02
CA ALA A 194 8.12 11.01 -8.31
C ALA A 194 7.57 9.90 -9.22
N LEU A 195 7.27 10.23 -10.48
CA LEU A 195 6.83 9.25 -11.47
C LEU A 195 7.93 8.24 -11.80
N VAL A 196 9.18 8.69 -11.99
CA VAL A 196 10.33 7.80 -12.22
C VAL A 196 10.57 6.90 -11.02
N ASP A 197 10.49 7.43 -9.80
CA ASP A 197 10.64 6.65 -8.56
C ASP A 197 9.59 5.53 -8.48
N MET A 198 8.31 5.87 -8.71
CA MET A 198 7.22 4.91 -8.73
C MET A 198 7.42 3.82 -9.80
N ILE A 199 7.74 4.18 -11.03
CA ILE A 199 7.93 3.22 -12.13
C ILE A 199 9.17 2.36 -11.90
N SER A 200 10.24 2.93 -11.35
CA SER A 200 11.46 2.18 -11.01
C SER A 200 11.17 1.14 -9.94
N SER A 201 10.35 1.48 -8.94
CA SER A 201 9.87 0.54 -7.93
C SER A 201 9.04 -0.60 -8.53
N PHE A 202 8.13 -0.30 -9.48
CA PHE A 202 7.37 -1.33 -10.19
C PHE A 202 8.28 -2.22 -11.05
N ALA A 203 9.24 -1.64 -11.77
CA ALA A 203 10.21 -2.38 -12.57
C ALA A 203 11.10 -3.29 -11.72
N GLN A 204 11.55 -2.80 -10.56
CA GLN A 204 12.32 -3.60 -9.60
C GLN A 204 11.49 -4.79 -9.11
N LEU A 205 10.21 -4.57 -8.75
CA LEU A 205 9.31 -5.63 -8.32
C LEU A 205 9.10 -6.68 -9.42
N ALA A 206 8.89 -6.23 -10.66
CA ALA A 206 8.68 -7.11 -11.81
C ALA A 206 9.94 -7.86 -12.28
N THR A 207 11.14 -7.36 -11.97
CA THR A 207 12.40 -8.01 -12.33
C THR A 207 12.87 -8.97 -11.24
N THR A 208 12.59 -8.65 -9.98
CA THR A 208 13.00 -9.48 -8.82
C THR A 208 12.05 -10.65 -8.60
N ARG A 209 10.85 -10.61 -9.18
CA ARG A 209 9.79 -11.61 -9.03
C ARG A 209 9.21 -11.96 -10.37
N ASP A 210 8.61 -13.15 -10.47
CA ASP A 210 7.95 -13.63 -11.70
C ASP A 210 6.57 -12.98 -11.90
N TYR A 211 6.54 -11.64 -12.01
CA TYR A 211 5.32 -10.90 -12.29
C TYR A 211 5.18 -10.70 -13.79
N VAL A 212 3.95 -10.78 -14.29
CA VAL A 212 3.64 -10.66 -15.71
C VAL A 212 2.95 -9.34 -16.01
N LYS A 213 3.20 -8.84 -17.23
CA LYS A 213 2.49 -7.67 -17.75
C LYS A 213 1.03 -8.05 -18.00
N PRO A 214 0.05 -7.35 -17.40
CA PRO A 214 -1.36 -7.63 -17.68
C PRO A 214 -1.78 -7.13 -19.06
N ASP A 215 -2.60 -7.91 -19.75
CA ASP A 215 -3.30 -7.50 -20.96
C ASP A 215 -4.65 -6.87 -20.60
N LEU A 216 -4.92 -5.66 -21.13
CA LEU A 216 -6.22 -5.02 -20.97
C LEU A 216 -7.17 -5.55 -22.06
N SER A 217 -8.18 -6.30 -21.63
CA SER A 217 -9.15 -7.00 -22.48
C SER A 217 -10.58 -6.68 -22.04
N THR A 218 -11.58 -7.34 -22.62
CA THR A 218 -12.98 -7.29 -22.16
C THR A 218 -13.26 -8.33 -21.07
N THR A 219 -12.35 -9.28 -20.85
CA THR A 219 -12.52 -10.40 -19.93
C THR A 219 -11.45 -10.39 -18.83
N LEU A 220 -11.83 -10.76 -17.61
CA LEU A 220 -10.88 -11.05 -16.54
C LEU A 220 -10.50 -12.52 -16.62
N ALA A 221 -9.22 -12.80 -16.88
CA ALA A 221 -8.69 -14.16 -16.97
C ALA A 221 -7.27 -14.18 -16.39
N LEU A 222 -7.11 -14.81 -15.23
CA LEU A 222 -5.84 -14.92 -14.51
C LEU A 222 -5.50 -16.39 -14.33
N LYS A 223 -4.29 -16.78 -14.74
CA LYS A 223 -3.77 -18.14 -14.58
C LYS A 223 -2.71 -18.15 -13.50
N ALA A 224 -2.83 -19.08 -12.56
CA ALA A 224 -1.91 -19.27 -11.46
C ALA A 224 -1.58 -17.96 -10.70
N ALA A 225 -2.60 -17.13 -10.47
CA ALA A 225 -2.45 -15.86 -9.79
C ALA A 225 -2.26 -16.03 -8.28
N ARG A 226 -1.47 -15.15 -7.69
CA ARG A 226 -1.10 -15.18 -6.27
C ARG A 226 -1.53 -13.91 -5.56
N HIS A 227 -1.74 -14.02 -4.25
CA HIS A 227 -2.06 -12.85 -3.45
C HIS A 227 -0.79 -12.00 -3.22
N PRO A 228 -0.73 -10.74 -3.69
CA PRO A 228 0.52 -9.96 -3.76
C PRO A 228 1.21 -9.73 -2.40
N VAL A 229 0.45 -9.60 -1.32
CA VAL A 229 0.98 -9.45 0.05
C VAL A 229 1.36 -10.79 0.67
N LEU A 230 0.45 -11.78 0.69
CA LEU A 230 0.70 -13.06 1.35
C LEU A 230 1.79 -13.89 0.66
N ASP A 231 1.92 -13.81 -0.67
CA ASP A 231 2.99 -14.48 -1.42
C ASP A 231 4.38 -14.01 -0.94
N LYS A 232 4.52 -12.73 -0.57
CA LYS A 232 5.75 -12.20 0.05
C LYS A 232 5.99 -12.77 1.45
N THR A 233 4.95 -12.85 2.28
CA THR A 233 5.10 -13.29 3.67
C THR A 233 5.32 -14.79 3.77
N MET A 234 4.75 -15.56 2.84
CA MET A 234 4.76 -17.02 2.85
C MET A 234 5.92 -17.66 2.07
N ASN A 235 6.85 -16.86 1.51
CA ASN A 235 8.10 -17.31 0.87
C ASN A 235 7.93 -18.54 -0.07
N GLY A 236 6.93 -18.50 -0.95
CA GLY A 236 6.72 -19.54 -1.97
C GLY A 236 5.83 -20.71 -1.57
N SER A 237 5.29 -20.77 -0.34
CA SER A 237 4.29 -21.79 0.03
C SER A 237 2.85 -21.42 -0.36
N PHE A 238 2.63 -20.22 -0.92
CA PHE A 238 1.32 -19.77 -1.35
C PHE A 238 0.84 -20.53 -2.59
N VAL A 239 -0.36 -21.13 -2.51
CA VAL A 239 -0.95 -21.90 -3.62
C VAL A 239 -1.61 -20.96 -4.63
N PRO A 240 -1.16 -20.95 -5.91
CA PRO A 240 -1.72 -20.07 -6.93
C PRO A 240 -3.10 -20.54 -7.42
N ASN A 241 -3.96 -19.58 -7.74
CA ASN A 241 -5.35 -19.81 -8.12
C ASN A 241 -5.72 -19.17 -9.45
N ASP A 242 -6.70 -19.74 -10.13
CA ASP A 242 -7.16 -19.27 -11.42
C ASP A 242 -8.44 -18.45 -11.24
N TYR A 243 -8.56 -17.37 -11.99
CA TYR A 243 -9.72 -16.47 -11.94
C TYR A 243 -10.22 -16.26 -13.36
N TYR A 244 -11.53 -16.37 -13.56
CA TYR A 244 -12.13 -16.19 -14.87
C TYR A 244 -13.48 -15.53 -14.71
N SER A 245 -13.69 -14.37 -15.33
CA SER A 245 -14.98 -13.68 -15.36
C SER A 245 -15.24 -13.13 -16.76
N THR A 246 -16.47 -13.33 -17.22
CA THR A 246 -16.99 -12.86 -18.51
C THR A 246 -18.45 -12.46 -18.36
N GLU A 247 -19.07 -11.85 -19.37
CA GLU A 247 -20.51 -11.52 -19.31
C GLU A 247 -21.42 -12.73 -19.02
N GLN A 248 -21.01 -13.94 -19.40
CA GLN A 248 -21.74 -15.19 -19.16
C GLN A 248 -21.42 -15.87 -17.82
N TYR A 249 -20.30 -15.48 -17.20
CA TYR A 249 -19.82 -15.96 -15.91
C TYR A 249 -19.40 -14.73 -15.12
N CYS A 250 -20.41 -13.97 -14.70
CA CYS A 250 -20.23 -12.72 -13.99
C CYS A 250 -20.37 -12.93 -12.47
N PHE A 251 -21.09 -13.97 -12.03
CA PHE A 251 -21.34 -14.24 -10.62
C PHE A 251 -20.69 -15.55 -10.16
N HIS A 252 -19.77 -15.45 -9.21
CA HIS A 252 -18.95 -16.56 -8.73
C HIS A 252 -19.36 -16.92 -7.30
N ILE A 253 -19.92 -18.11 -7.11
CA ILE A 253 -20.24 -18.60 -5.77
C ILE A 253 -19.05 -19.42 -5.29
N VAL A 254 -18.35 -18.93 -4.26
CA VAL A 254 -17.18 -19.59 -3.68
C VAL A 254 -17.59 -20.26 -2.38
N THR A 255 -17.60 -21.59 -2.39
CA THR A 255 -17.89 -22.43 -1.22
C THR A 255 -16.62 -23.08 -0.68
N GLY A 256 -16.72 -23.65 0.51
CA GLY A 256 -15.60 -24.34 1.15
C GLY A 256 -15.65 -24.21 2.66
N CYS A 257 -14.93 -25.10 3.32
CA CYS A 257 -14.78 -25.15 4.78
C CYS A 257 -14.30 -23.82 5.39
N ASN A 258 -14.56 -23.59 6.69
CA ASN A 258 -13.89 -22.50 7.42
C ASN A 258 -12.36 -22.68 7.33
N MET A 259 -11.62 -21.57 7.25
CA MET A 259 -10.14 -21.56 7.08
C MET A 259 -9.59 -22.16 5.77
N SER A 260 -10.45 -22.56 4.82
CA SER A 260 -10.01 -23.04 3.50
C SER A 260 -9.38 -21.97 2.62
N GLY A 261 -9.50 -20.68 2.98
CA GLY A 261 -8.92 -19.56 2.24
C GLY A 261 -9.91 -18.76 1.39
N LYS A 262 -11.24 -18.93 1.52
CA LYS A 262 -12.27 -18.22 0.71
C LYS A 262 -12.07 -16.70 0.69
N SER A 263 -11.96 -16.09 1.87
CA SER A 263 -11.73 -14.65 2.01
C SER A 263 -10.41 -14.21 1.37
N THR A 264 -9.38 -15.05 1.42
CA THR A 264 -8.09 -14.76 0.77
C THR A 264 -8.21 -14.82 -0.75
N TYR A 265 -8.91 -15.83 -1.27
CA TYR A 265 -9.15 -16.01 -2.69
C TYR A 265 -9.90 -14.82 -3.31
N ILE A 266 -10.98 -14.36 -2.67
CA ILE A 266 -11.80 -13.24 -3.19
C ILE A 266 -11.10 -11.88 -3.00
N ARG A 267 -10.31 -11.68 -1.95
CA ARG A 267 -9.54 -10.44 -1.77
C ARG A 267 -8.41 -10.34 -2.79
N ALA A 268 -7.80 -11.47 -3.15
CA ALA A 268 -6.72 -11.49 -4.13
C ALA A 268 -7.16 -10.92 -5.49
N VAL A 269 -8.33 -11.30 -6.02
CA VAL A 269 -8.79 -10.76 -7.32
C VAL A 269 -8.97 -9.24 -7.30
N ALA A 270 -9.51 -8.67 -6.21
CA ALA A 270 -9.65 -7.23 -6.05
C ALA A 270 -8.30 -6.51 -6.00
N LEU A 271 -7.33 -7.05 -5.27
CA LEU A 271 -5.97 -6.47 -5.20
C LEU A 271 -5.26 -6.56 -6.55
N LEU A 272 -5.40 -7.69 -7.26
CA LEU A 272 -4.81 -7.89 -8.58
C LEU A 272 -5.40 -6.92 -9.60
N GLN A 273 -6.71 -6.67 -9.56
CA GLN A 273 -7.38 -5.67 -10.39
C GLN A 273 -6.85 -4.25 -10.13
N ILE A 274 -6.67 -3.87 -8.86
CA ILE A 274 -6.09 -2.57 -8.48
C ILE A 274 -4.67 -2.44 -9.03
N MET A 275 -3.83 -3.45 -8.84
CA MET A 275 -2.45 -3.44 -9.33
C MET A 275 -2.38 -3.27 -10.84
N ALA A 276 -3.22 -4.00 -11.59
CA ALA A 276 -3.27 -3.92 -13.04
C ALA A 276 -3.68 -2.52 -13.52
N GLN A 277 -4.73 -1.92 -12.94
CA GLN A 277 -5.22 -0.60 -13.34
C GLN A 277 -4.36 0.58 -12.87
N ILE A 278 -3.50 0.40 -11.85
CA ILE A 278 -2.44 1.37 -11.51
C ILE A 278 -1.28 1.32 -12.54
N GLY A 279 -1.21 0.26 -13.36
CA GLY A 279 -0.15 0.06 -14.36
C GLY A 279 1.03 -0.76 -13.86
N SER A 280 0.87 -1.48 -12.75
CA SER A 280 1.87 -2.44 -12.25
C SER A 280 1.72 -3.79 -12.93
N PHE A 281 2.82 -4.55 -12.97
CA PHE A 281 2.79 -5.97 -13.30
C PHE A 281 2.16 -6.75 -12.14
N VAL A 282 1.65 -7.95 -12.40
CA VAL A 282 0.88 -8.74 -11.44
C VAL A 282 1.49 -10.14 -11.22
N PRO A 283 1.39 -10.72 -10.01
CA PRO A 283 1.89 -12.06 -9.71
C PRO A 283 0.98 -13.15 -10.28
N ALA A 284 1.18 -13.53 -11.53
CA ALA A 284 0.45 -14.59 -12.24
C ALA A 284 1.31 -15.18 -13.36
N GLU A 285 0.93 -16.35 -13.89
CA GLU A 285 1.55 -16.90 -15.11
C GLU A 285 1.00 -16.23 -16.36
N TYR A 286 -0.29 -15.87 -16.34
CA TYR A 286 -0.97 -15.12 -17.37
C TYR A 286 -2.03 -14.23 -16.72
N ALA A 287 -2.19 -13.00 -17.23
CA ALA A 287 -3.17 -12.08 -16.69
C ALA A 287 -3.80 -11.21 -17.78
N ALA A 288 -5.11 -11.31 -17.92
CA ALA A 288 -5.94 -10.38 -18.66
C ALA A 288 -6.98 -9.78 -17.73
N PHE A 289 -7.21 -8.47 -17.83
CA PHE A 289 -8.19 -7.75 -17.01
C PHE A 289 -9.13 -6.94 -17.88
N SER A 290 -10.39 -6.91 -17.49
CA SER A 290 -11.32 -5.88 -17.95
C SER A 290 -11.12 -4.59 -17.16
N ILE A 291 -11.34 -3.44 -17.81
CA ILE A 291 -11.32 -2.15 -17.11
C ILE A 291 -12.63 -2.02 -16.34
N ILE A 292 -12.51 -1.87 -15.03
CA ILE A 292 -13.64 -1.58 -14.14
C ILE A 292 -13.58 -0.13 -13.64
N HIS A 293 -14.73 0.41 -13.26
CA HIS A 293 -14.84 1.75 -12.71
C HIS A 293 -14.93 1.75 -11.18
N SER A 294 -15.48 0.68 -10.60
CA SER A 294 -15.80 0.61 -9.18
C SER A 294 -15.47 -0.76 -8.60
N ILE A 295 -14.87 -0.79 -7.41
CA ILE A 295 -14.71 -1.99 -6.60
C ILE A 295 -15.57 -1.87 -5.36
N PHE A 296 -16.47 -2.82 -5.17
CA PHE A 296 -17.30 -2.95 -3.97
C PHE A 296 -16.78 -4.11 -3.13
N ALA A 297 -16.69 -3.90 -1.82
CA ALA A 297 -16.26 -4.94 -0.90
C ALA A 297 -17.20 -4.97 0.30
N ARG A 298 -17.82 -6.12 0.53
CA ARG A 298 -18.47 -6.48 1.79
C ARG A 298 -17.66 -7.59 2.40
N VAL A 299 -16.82 -7.23 3.37
CA VAL A 299 -15.94 -8.19 4.04
C VAL A 299 -16.25 -8.13 5.53
N SER A 300 -16.57 -9.28 6.13
CA SER A 300 -16.70 -9.39 7.57
C SER A 300 -15.36 -9.05 8.22
N LEU A 301 -15.26 -7.87 8.82
CA LEU A 301 -14.20 -7.48 9.72
C LEU A 301 -14.67 -7.86 11.13
N ASP A 302 -13.84 -8.59 11.88
CA ASP A 302 -14.18 -9.06 13.22
C ASP A 302 -14.42 -7.91 14.23
N ASP A 303 -14.02 -6.69 13.87
CA ASP A 303 -14.11 -5.53 14.75
C ASP A 303 -14.76 -4.35 14.04
N ASN A 304 -16.06 -4.16 14.28
CA ASN A 304 -16.65 -2.83 14.23
C ASN A 304 -17.53 -2.64 15.46
N ILE A 305 -16.91 -2.09 16.52
CA ILE A 305 -17.59 -1.52 17.68
C ILE A 305 -18.14 -0.14 17.27
N GLU A 306 -18.89 -0.07 16.17
CA GLU A 306 -19.68 1.14 15.86
C GLU A 306 -20.94 1.10 16.72
N SER A 307 -20.89 1.88 17.78
CA SER A 307 -21.90 2.05 18.82
C SER A 307 -23.33 2.24 18.27
N ASN A 308 -24.22 1.31 18.63
CA ASN A 308 -25.70 1.33 18.56
C ASN A 308 -26.43 0.70 17.36
N LEU A 309 -25.77 0.03 16.41
CA LEU A 309 -26.46 -0.73 15.35
C LEU A 309 -26.17 -2.24 15.46
N SER A 310 -27.17 -3.08 15.18
CA SER A 310 -26.94 -4.53 15.08
C SER A 310 -26.05 -4.84 13.89
N THR A 311 -25.18 -5.86 14.01
CA THR A 311 -24.27 -6.31 12.94
C THR A 311 -25.03 -6.58 11.64
N PHE A 312 -26.23 -7.14 11.74
CA PHE A 312 -27.11 -7.38 10.60
C PHE A 312 -27.60 -6.09 9.92
N SER A 313 -27.95 -5.05 10.69
CA SER A 313 -28.38 -3.77 10.10
C SER A 313 -27.25 -3.06 9.35
N VAL A 314 -26.02 -3.14 9.87
CA VAL A 314 -24.83 -2.62 9.18
C VAL A 314 -24.59 -3.38 7.87
N GLU A 315 -24.65 -4.72 7.94
CA GLU A 315 -24.52 -5.59 6.77
C GLU A 315 -25.57 -5.29 5.69
N MET A 316 -26.84 -5.12 6.07
CA MET A 316 -27.91 -4.76 5.13
C MET A 316 -27.73 -3.37 4.53
N ARG A 317 -27.21 -2.41 5.29
CA ARG A 317 -26.91 -1.05 4.80
C ARG A 317 -25.77 -1.07 3.78
N GLU A 318 -24.70 -1.81 4.05
CA GLU A 318 -23.58 -2.00 3.13
C GLU A 318 -24.04 -2.67 1.83
N MET A 319 -24.81 -3.77 1.91
CA MET A 319 -25.38 -4.41 0.73
C MET A 319 -26.34 -3.53 -0.04
N SER A 320 -27.17 -2.74 0.64
CA SER A 320 -28.06 -1.77 0.01
C SER A 320 -27.28 -0.71 -0.79
N PHE A 321 -26.15 -0.26 -0.25
CA PHE A 321 -25.24 0.65 -0.96
C PHE A 321 -24.66 -0.02 -2.22
N ILE A 322 -24.18 -1.26 -2.12
CA ILE A 322 -23.64 -2.01 -3.27
C ILE A 322 -24.72 -2.16 -4.35
N LEU A 323 -25.90 -2.69 -4.00
CA LEU A 323 -26.99 -2.93 -4.94
C LEU A 323 -27.47 -1.67 -5.66
N ARG A 324 -27.38 -0.49 -5.04
CA ARG A 324 -27.80 0.78 -5.64
C ARG A 324 -26.79 1.37 -6.61
N ASN A 325 -25.51 1.03 -6.48
CA ASN A 325 -24.42 1.69 -7.22
C ASN A 325 -23.65 0.74 -8.14
N ILE A 326 -23.87 -0.56 -8.05
CA ILE A 326 -23.19 -1.55 -8.87
C ILE A 326 -23.71 -1.54 -10.31
N ASP A 327 -22.79 -1.56 -11.26
CA ASP A 327 -23.06 -1.59 -12.71
C ASP A 327 -22.27 -2.73 -13.39
N ASP A 328 -22.42 -2.87 -14.71
CA ASP A 328 -21.75 -3.89 -15.53
C ASP A 328 -20.23 -3.71 -15.61
N LYS A 329 -19.70 -2.56 -15.16
CA LYS A 329 -18.26 -2.25 -15.08
C LYS A 329 -17.75 -2.24 -13.64
N SER A 330 -18.43 -2.95 -12.76
CA SER A 330 -18.08 -3.07 -11.36
C SER A 330 -17.54 -4.45 -11.00
N LEU A 331 -16.64 -4.47 -10.02
CA LEU A 331 -16.16 -5.67 -9.35
C LEU A 331 -16.70 -5.68 -7.92
N ALA A 332 -17.43 -6.71 -7.51
CA ALA A 332 -17.90 -6.85 -6.14
C ALA A 332 -17.30 -8.10 -5.48
N VAL A 333 -16.84 -7.94 -4.25
CA VAL A 333 -16.36 -9.04 -3.40
C VAL A 333 -17.22 -9.07 -2.14
N ILE A 334 -17.93 -10.17 -1.93
CA ILE A 334 -18.88 -10.35 -0.82
C ILE A 334 -18.45 -11.57 -0.03
N ASP A 335 -18.22 -11.39 1.27
CA ASP A 335 -17.77 -12.42 2.19
C ASP A 335 -18.83 -12.69 3.26
N GLU A 336 -19.40 -13.88 3.22
CA GLU A 336 -20.26 -14.45 4.28
C GLU A 336 -21.51 -13.64 4.65
N LEU A 337 -22.30 -13.26 3.64
CA LEU A 337 -23.58 -12.59 3.84
C LEU A 337 -24.62 -13.51 4.54
N GLY A 338 -25.37 -12.95 5.49
CA GLY A 338 -26.54 -13.54 6.14
C GLY A 338 -26.25 -14.23 7.47
N ARG A 339 -25.01 -14.16 7.99
CA ARG A 339 -24.60 -14.88 9.21
C ARG A 339 -25.26 -14.38 10.50
N ALA A 340 -25.62 -13.10 10.57
CA ALA A 340 -26.11 -12.45 11.79
C ALA A 340 -27.63 -12.59 12.02
N THR A 341 -28.33 -13.45 11.27
CA THR A 341 -29.80 -13.63 11.36
C THR A 341 -30.20 -15.11 11.32
N SER A 342 -31.51 -15.38 11.33
CA SER A 342 -32.04 -16.75 11.20
C SER A 342 -31.52 -17.40 9.91
N ASN A 343 -31.10 -18.67 9.98
CA ASN A 343 -30.54 -19.35 8.80
C ASN A 343 -31.47 -19.38 7.59
N ARG A 344 -32.80 -19.37 7.80
CA ARG A 344 -33.78 -19.37 6.71
C ARG A 344 -33.90 -17.98 6.07
N ASP A 345 -33.98 -16.93 6.89
CA ASP A 345 -34.09 -15.56 6.40
C ASP A 345 -32.77 -15.11 5.77
N GLY A 346 -31.63 -15.46 6.36
CA GLY A 346 -30.30 -15.19 5.83
C GLY A 346 -30.09 -15.84 4.45
N LEU A 347 -30.50 -17.10 4.29
CA LEU A 347 -30.48 -17.77 2.98
C LEU A 347 -31.42 -17.10 1.97
N ALA A 348 -32.65 -16.76 2.36
CA ALA A 348 -33.62 -16.12 1.46
C ALA A 348 -33.12 -14.75 0.97
N ILE A 349 -32.55 -13.94 1.88
CA ILE A 349 -31.96 -12.64 1.55
C ILE A 349 -30.74 -12.82 0.65
N ALA A 350 -29.86 -13.78 0.96
CA ALA A 350 -28.69 -14.05 0.13
C ALA A 350 -29.07 -14.47 -1.30
N ILE A 351 -30.12 -15.30 -1.46
CA ILE A 351 -30.66 -15.65 -2.78
C ILE A 351 -31.16 -14.40 -3.50
N ALA A 352 -32.05 -13.62 -2.88
CA ALA A 352 -32.64 -12.44 -3.51
C ALA A 352 -31.59 -11.39 -3.90
N MET A 353 -30.59 -11.16 -3.05
CA MET A 353 -29.48 -10.25 -3.35
C MET A 353 -28.58 -10.80 -4.46
N SER A 354 -28.30 -12.10 -4.45
CA SER A 354 -27.54 -12.73 -5.53
C SER A 354 -28.26 -12.58 -6.87
N GLU A 355 -29.58 -12.79 -6.91
CA GLU A 355 -30.38 -12.59 -8.13
C GLU A 355 -30.32 -11.16 -8.63
N ALA A 356 -30.41 -10.16 -7.75
CA ALA A 356 -30.27 -8.76 -8.12
C ALA A 356 -28.87 -8.44 -8.67
N LEU A 357 -27.81 -8.98 -8.05
CA LEU A 357 -26.42 -8.80 -8.50
C LEU A 357 -26.14 -9.48 -9.84
N ILE A 358 -26.74 -10.64 -10.11
CA ILE A 358 -26.59 -11.32 -11.41
C ILE A 358 -27.18 -10.46 -12.53
N GLN A 359 -28.30 -9.77 -12.28
CA GLN A 359 -28.96 -8.92 -13.27
C GLN A 359 -28.11 -7.71 -13.69
N THR A 360 -27.22 -7.22 -12.83
CA THR A 360 -26.35 -6.07 -13.12
C THR A 360 -25.21 -6.44 -14.07
N ARG A 361 -24.94 -7.75 -14.25
CA ARG A 361 -23.82 -8.30 -15.03
C ARG A 361 -22.42 -7.87 -14.54
N ALA A 362 -22.35 -7.30 -13.35
CA ALA A 362 -21.11 -6.98 -12.66
C ALA A 362 -20.30 -8.25 -12.40
N SER A 363 -18.98 -8.12 -12.28
CA SER A 363 -18.12 -9.23 -11.88
C SER A 363 -18.18 -9.38 -10.35
N VAL A 364 -18.82 -10.44 -9.85
CA VAL A 364 -19.08 -10.64 -8.43
C VAL A 364 -18.44 -11.93 -7.94
N TRP A 365 -17.68 -11.86 -6.86
CA TRP A 365 -17.22 -13.01 -6.08
C TRP A 365 -17.94 -13.06 -4.74
N PHE A 366 -18.77 -14.07 -4.57
CA PHE A 366 -19.60 -14.29 -3.39
C PHE A 366 -19.09 -15.51 -2.63
N ALA A 367 -18.34 -15.30 -1.54
CA ALA A 367 -17.96 -16.36 -0.63
C ALA A 367 -19.10 -16.65 0.36
N THR A 368 -19.52 -17.91 0.45
CA THR A 368 -20.65 -18.31 1.29
C THR A 368 -20.44 -19.65 2.00
N HIS A 369 -21.20 -19.82 3.08
CA HIS A 369 -21.37 -21.10 3.79
C HIS A 369 -22.67 -21.79 3.42
N TYR A 370 -23.55 -21.09 2.69
CA TYR A 370 -24.82 -21.65 2.25
C TYR A 370 -24.61 -22.53 1.02
N ILE A 371 -24.35 -23.82 1.24
CA ILE A 371 -24.30 -24.82 0.17
C ILE A 371 -25.64 -24.90 -0.59
N ASP A 372 -26.76 -24.58 0.07
CA ASP A 372 -28.06 -24.54 -0.59
C ASP A 372 -28.15 -23.41 -1.63
N LEU A 373 -27.35 -22.33 -1.50
CA LEU A 373 -27.28 -21.25 -2.48
C LEU A 373 -26.75 -21.77 -3.83
N THR A 374 -25.71 -22.61 -3.83
CA THR A 374 -25.16 -23.19 -5.07
C THR A 374 -26.18 -24.07 -5.78
N LYS A 375 -27.07 -24.73 -5.03
CA LYS A 375 -28.13 -25.60 -5.58
C LYS A 375 -29.28 -24.79 -6.17
N VAL A 376 -29.74 -23.76 -5.46
CA VAL A 376 -30.84 -22.90 -5.93
C VAL A 376 -30.43 -22.11 -7.18
N LEU A 377 -29.17 -21.68 -7.22
CA LEU A 377 -28.65 -20.84 -8.30
C LEU A 377 -27.97 -21.65 -9.42
N ALA A 378 -27.77 -22.97 -9.28
CA ALA A 378 -27.08 -23.81 -10.27
C ALA A 378 -27.60 -23.65 -11.72
N ASP A 379 -28.91 -23.44 -11.82
CA ASP A 379 -29.69 -23.39 -13.06
C ASP A 379 -29.74 -21.99 -13.70
N ARG A 380 -29.21 -20.96 -13.03
CA ARG A 380 -29.21 -19.59 -13.54
C ARG A 380 -28.03 -19.37 -14.51
N PRO A 381 -28.24 -18.66 -15.63
CA PRO A 381 -27.14 -18.19 -16.47
C PRO A 381 -26.33 -17.13 -15.74
N GLY A 382 -25.05 -16.97 -16.07
CA GLY A 382 -24.20 -15.98 -15.39
C GLY A 382 -23.37 -16.55 -14.24
N ILE A 383 -23.63 -17.79 -13.80
CA ILE A 383 -23.11 -18.31 -12.53
C ILE A 383 -22.01 -19.36 -12.72
N LEU A 384 -20.92 -19.15 -12.00
CA LEU A 384 -19.85 -20.14 -11.83
C LEU A 384 -19.77 -20.58 -10.37
N ASN A 385 -20.06 -21.85 -10.11
CA ASN A 385 -19.87 -22.46 -8.80
C ASN A 385 -18.41 -22.88 -8.64
N LEU A 386 -17.78 -22.41 -7.58
CA LEU A 386 -16.41 -22.70 -7.18
C LEU A 386 -16.40 -23.27 -5.76
N HIS A 387 -15.46 -24.14 -5.47
CA HIS A 387 -15.14 -24.57 -4.12
C HIS A 387 -13.65 -24.62 -3.89
N LEU A 388 -13.21 -24.37 -2.65
CA LEU A 388 -11.82 -24.62 -2.26
C LEU A 388 -11.66 -26.07 -1.85
N ALA A 389 -10.75 -26.78 -2.54
CA ALA A 389 -10.53 -28.19 -2.34
C ALA A 389 -9.89 -28.48 -0.97
N ALA A 390 -10.35 -29.57 -0.35
CA ALA A 390 -9.81 -30.12 0.89
C ALA A 390 -9.73 -31.65 0.76
N THR A 391 -8.70 -32.24 1.35
CA THR A 391 -8.52 -33.69 1.39
C THR A 391 -8.62 -34.18 2.82
N THR A 392 -9.32 -35.29 3.03
CA THR A 392 -9.35 -35.98 4.32
C THR A 392 -8.38 -37.14 4.28
N SER A 393 -7.39 -37.13 5.16
CA SER A 393 -6.45 -38.22 5.43
C SER A 393 -6.71 -38.78 6.82
N THR A 394 -6.04 -39.87 7.18
CA THR A 394 -6.08 -40.44 8.53
C THR A 394 -4.67 -40.34 9.12
N THR A 395 -4.54 -39.80 10.33
CA THR A 395 -3.26 -39.76 11.06
C THR A 395 -2.83 -41.18 11.45
N GLU A 396 -1.56 -41.32 11.87
CA GLU A 396 -1.02 -42.61 12.37
C GLU A 396 -1.86 -43.18 13.53
N ASP A 397 -2.52 -42.32 14.31
CA ASP A 397 -3.42 -42.68 15.41
C ASP A 397 -4.86 -43.03 14.99
N GLY A 398 -5.14 -43.13 13.69
CA GLY A 398 -6.48 -43.47 13.17
C GLY A 398 -7.48 -42.32 13.17
N LEU A 399 -7.06 -41.08 13.45
CA LEU A 399 -7.95 -39.91 13.48
C LEU A 399 -8.05 -39.25 12.09
N PRO A 400 -9.23 -38.80 11.65
CA PRO A 400 -9.36 -38.06 10.40
C PRO A 400 -8.67 -36.69 10.52
N HIS A 401 -7.80 -36.39 9.57
CA HIS A 401 -7.10 -35.13 9.44
C HIS A 401 -7.48 -34.48 8.11
N ILE A 402 -7.97 -33.25 8.17
CA ILE A 402 -8.39 -32.50 6.98
C ILE A 402 -7.28 -31.53 6.60
N THR A 403 -6.70 -31.75 5.42
CA THR A 403 -5.68 -30.87 4.84
C THR A 403 -6.33 -29.97 3.80
N MET A 404 -6.22 -28.66 4.00
CA MET A 404 -6.71 -27.67 3.04
C MET A 404 -5.72 -27.56 1.88
N LEU A 405 -6.20 -27.72 0.64
CA LEU A 405 -5.35 -27.61 -0.56
C LEU A 405 -5.22 -26.16 -1.06
N TYR A 406 -6.07 -25.25 -0.56
CA TYR A 406 -6.10 -23.83 -0.94
C TYR A 406 -6.26 -23.56 -2.45
N LYS A 407 -6.73 -24.56 -3.20
CA LYS A 407 -6.96 -24.50 -4.66
C LYS A 407 -8.45 -24.43 -4.96
N ALA A 408 -8.86 -23.43 -5.74
CA ALA A 408 -10.21 -23.27 -6.24
C ALA A 408 -10.46 -24.20 -7.43
N THR A 409 -11.55 -24.97 -7.36
CA THR A 409 -12.00 -25.92 -8.37
C THR A 409 -13.45 -25.64 -8.74
N SER A 410 -13.79 -25.85 -10.01
CA SER A 410 -15.17 -25.67 -10.50
C SER A 410 -16.10 -26.78 -10.02
N GLY A 411 -17.35 -26.41 -9.74
CA GLY A 411 -18.41 -27.33 -9.28
C GLY A 411 -18.86 -27.03 -7.85
N ALA A 412 -20.01 -27.59 -7.48
CA ALA A 412 -20.48 -27.57 -6.09
C ALA A 412 -19.77 -28.68 -5.30
N THR A 413 -19.37 -28.39 -4.06
CA THR A 413 -18.70 -29.38 -3.22
C THR A 413 -19.57 -30.63 -3.05
N SER A 414 -19.08 -31.77 -3.54
CA SER A 414 -19.81 -33.04 -3.50
C SER A 414 -19.57 -33.85 -2.21
N GLY A 415 -18.65 -33.40 -1.35
CA GLY A 415 -18.10 -34.22 -0.25
C GLY A 415 -17.94 -33.55 1.12
N GLU A 416 -18.50 -32.36 1.35
CA GLU A 416 -18.37 -31.64 2.64
C GLU A 416 -19.41 -32.08 3.69
N GLU A 417 -20.06 -33.23 3.48
CA GLU A 417 -21.24 -33.66 4.24
C GLU A 417 -20.94 -33.95 5.72
N HIS A 418 -19.66 -34.00 6.11
CA HIS A 418 -19.20 -34.26 7.47
C HIS A 418 -18.06 -33.35 7.96
N TYR A 419 -17.75 -32.22 7.31
CA TYR A 419 -16.62 -31.36 7.71
C TYR A 419 -16.63 -30.99 9.20
N GLY A 420 -17.76 -30.47 9.69
CA GLY A 420 -17.87 -30.02 11.09
C GLY A 420 -17.71 -31.17 12.10
N ILE A 421 -18.22 -32.35 11.77
CA ILE A 421 -18.12 -33.55 12.61
C ILE A 421 -16.69 -34.12 12.56
N ASN A 422 -16.06 -34.12 11.39
CA ASN A 422 -14.67 -34.56 11.23
C ASN A 422 -13.69 -33.62 11.94
N LEU A 423 -13.94 -32.30 11.92
CA LEU A 423 -13.17 -31.34 12.69
C LEU A 423 -13.35 -31.55 14.20
N ALA A 424 -14.58 -31.81 14.64
CA ALA A 424 -14.88 -32.20 16.03
C ALA A 424 -14.09 -33.46 16.46
N ARG A 425 -13.94 -34.44 15.55
CA ARG A 425 -13.10 -35.63 15.76
C ARG A 425 -11.61 -35.29 15.84
N ALA A 426 -11.12 -34.40 14.97
CA ALA A 426 -9.74 -33.94 14.97
C ALA A 426 -9.36 -33.11 16.20
N ILE A 427 -10.33 -32.38 16.79
CA ILE A 427 -10.15 -31.59 18.04
C ILE A 427 -10.19 -32.49 19.29
N GLY A 428 -10.57 -33.77 19.16
CA GLY A 428 -10.58 -34.73 20.27
C GLY A 428 -11.84 -34.70 21.13
N LEU A 429 -13.00 -34.35 20.56
CA LEU A 429 -14.28 -34.48 21.27
C LEU A 429 -14.60 -35.96 21.59
N PRO A 430 -15.32 -36.25 22.69
CA PRO A 430 -15.63 -37.64 23.08
C PRO A 430 -16.36 -38.41 21.97
N GLN A 431 -15.98 -39.68 21.76
CA GLN A 431 -16.55 -40.50 20.69
C GLN A 431 -18.07 -40.63 20.79
N SER A 432 -18.61 -40.76 22.01
CA SER A 432 -20.06 -40.82 22.25
C SER A 432 -20.82 -39.55 21.81
N PHE A 433 -20.16 -38.39 21.85
CA PHE A 433 -20.72 -37.14 21.34
C PHE A 433 -20.70 -37.10 19.81
N ILE A 434 -19.59 -37.55 19.20
CA ILE A 434 -19.43 -37.61 17.74
C ILE A 434 -20.46 -38.56 17.14
N ASP A 435 -20.61 -39.76 17.70
CA ASP A 435 -21.57 -40.76 17.25
C ASP A 435 -23.01 -40.21 17.30
N LYS A 436 -23.35 -39.49 18.38
CA LYS A 436 -24.67 -38.87 18.50
C LYS A 436 -24.88 -37.73 17.49
N ALA A 437 -23.85 -36.92 17.24
CA ALA A 437 -23.91 -35.85 16.25
C ALA A 437 -24.10 -36.40 14.82
N GLU A 438 -23.47 -37.52 14.48
CA GLU A 438 -23.67 -38.21 13.20
C GLU A 438 -25.07 -38.78 13.04
N GLU A 439 -25.62 -39.39 14.08
CA GLU A 439 -27.01 -39.92 14.09
C GLU A 439 -28.02 -38.80 13.80
N VAL A 440 -27.89 -37.67 14.50
CA VAL A 440 -28.77 -36.50 14.32
C VAL A 440 -28.62 -35.90 12.91
N ALA A 441 -27.39 -35.81 12.38
CA ALA A 441 -27.16 -35.31 11.03
C ALA A 441 -27.82 -36.20 9.96
N LYS A 442 -27.73 -37.53 10.11
CA LYS A 442 -28.38 -38.50 9.22
C LYS A 442 -29.91 -38.38 9.24
N ASP A 443 -30.50 -38.20 10.42
CA ASP A 443 -31.95 -38.04 10.55
C ASP A 443 -32.47 -36.75 9.91
N ILE A 444 -31.76 -35.64 10.08
CA ILE A 444 -32.09 -34.35 9.44
C ILE A 444 -32.01 -34.48 7.91
N ARG A 445 -30.99 -35.19 7.38
CA ARG A 445 -30.85 -35.44 5.95
C ARG A 445 -31.99 -36.27 5.39
N ARG A 446 -32.32 -37.38 6.04
CA ARG A 446 -33.38 -38.30 5.59
C ARG A 446 -34.72 -37.58 5.43
N ARG A 447 -35.03 -36.65 6.34
CA ARG A 447 -36.23 -35.79 6.26
C ARG A 447 -36.20 -34.76 5.12
N ARG A 448 -35.03 -34.34 4.66
CA ARG A 448 -34.87 -33.40 3.54
C ARG A 448 -34.97 -34.09 2.17
N GLU A 449 -34.49 -35.32 2.06
CA GLU A 449 -34.49 -36.09 0.80
C GLU A 449 -35.89 -36.59 0.41
N THR A 450 -36.75 -36.90 1.38
CA THR A 450 -38.15 -37.30 1.15
C THR A 450 -39.01 -36.23 0.48
N THR A 451 -38.58 -34.95 0.51
CA THR A 451 -39.33 -33.81 -0.03
C THR A 451 -38.90 -33.42 -1.46
N LYS A 452 -37.85 -34.05 -2.01
CA LYS A 452 -37.17 -33.59 -3.24
C LYS A 452 -37.48 -34.35 -4.54
N ARG A 453 -38.39 -35.32 -4.53
CA ARG A 453 -38.75 -36.08 -5.75
C ARG A 453 -39.82 -35.36 -6.58
N SER A 454 -39.40 -34.44 -7.43
CA SER A 454 -40.03 -34.17 -8.73
C SER A 454 -39.14 -33.25 -9.55
N SER A 455 -38.88 -33.54 -10.83
CA SER A 455 -38.80 -32.47 -11.84
C SER A 455 -38.56 -32.95 -13.29
N GLU A 456 -39.58 -32.77 -14.13
CA GLU A 456 -39.40 -32.45 -15.55
C GLU A 456 -38.76 -31.06 -15.75
N SER A 457 -38.85 -30.17 -14.76
CA SER A 457 -38.32 -28.79 -14.83
C SER A 457 -36.79 -28.70 -14.88
N THR A 458 -36.07 -29.65 -14.28
CA THR A 458 -34.58 -29.67 -14.29
C THR A 458 -34.04 -30.05 -15.67
N ARG A 459 -34.69 -30.99 -16.37
CA ARG A 459 -34.34 -31.38 -17.76
C ARG A 459 -34.47 -30.19 -18.73
N LEU A 460 -35.57 -29.44 -18.61
CA LEU A 460 -35.87 -28.32 -19.50
C LEU A 460 -34.86 -27.16 -19.37
N VAL A 461 -34.32 -26.94 -18.18
CA VAL A 461 -33.36 -25.87 -17.91
C VAL A 461 -31.93 -26.25 -18.31
N ALA A 462 -31.51 -27.49 -18.04
CA ALA A 462 -30.22 -28.00 -18.50
C ALA A 462 -30.09 -27.92 -20.04
N ARG A 463 -31.16 -28.27 -20.76
CA ARG A 463 -31.27 -28.13 -22.22
C ARG A 463 -31.10 -26.69 -22.69
N ARG A 464 -31.73 -25.72 -22.00
CA ARG A 464 -31.63 -24.30 -22.35
C ARG A 464 -30.21 -23.76 -22.16
N LYS A 465 -29.50 -24.20 -21.12
CA LYS A 465 -28.10 -23.82 -20.84
C LYS A 465 -27.16 -24.30 -21.94
N LEU A 466 -27.30 -25.56 -22.38
CA LEU A 466 -26.50 -26.11 -23.47
C LEU A 466 -26.71 -25.32 -24.77
N ILE A 467 -27.96 -24.98 -25.12
CA ILE A 467 -28.28 -24.24 -26.36
C ILE A 467 -27.66 -22.83 -26.35
N LEU A 468 -27.70 -22.12 -25.22
CA LEU A 468 -27.11 -20.79 -25.09
C LEU A 468 -25.58 -20.85 -25.18
N ASN A 469 -24.94 -21.85 -24.57
CA ASN A 469 -23.49 -22.05 -24.67
C ASN A 469 -23.04 -22.31 -26.12
N LEU A 470 -23.80 -23.12 -26.86
CA LEU A 470 -23.54 -23.36 -28.28
C LEU A 470 -23.62 -22.07 -29.11
N GLN A 471 -24.65 -21.24 -28.87
CA GLN A 471 -24.84 -19.99 -29.60
C GLN A 471 -23.62 -19.04 -29.46
N ASP A 472 -23.07 -18.89 -28.26
CA ASP A 472 -21.95 -17.98 -28.03
C ASP A 472 -20.59 -18.58 -28.44
N ALA A 473 -20.42 -19.90 -28.35
CA ALA A 473 -19.26 -20.56 -28.95
C ALA A 473 -19.22 -20.33 -30.48
N LEU A 474 -20.38 -20.38 -31.15
CA LEU A 474 -20.52 -20.06 -32.56
C LEU A 474 -20.26 -18.56 -32.86
N ARG A 475 -20.69 -17.64 -31.99
CA ARG A 475 -20.37 -16.21 -32.13
C ARG A 475 -18.88 -15.92 -31.97
N ARG A 476 -18.23 -16.51 -30.97
CA ARG A 476 -16.77 -16.39 -30.79
C ARG A 476 -15.99 -16.99 -31.95
N ALA A 477 -16.45 -18.12 -32.50
CA ALA A 477 -15.88 -18.72 -33.69
C ALA A 477 -16.01 -17.83 -34.93
N LYS A 478 -17.12 -17.08 -35.05
CA LYS A 478 -17.31 -16.08 -36.11
C LYS A 478 -16.36 -14.89 -35.95
N ASP A 479 -16.14 -14.42 -34.71
CA ASP A 479 -15.36 -13.21 -34.43
C ASP A 479 -13.85 -13.47 -34.36
N SER A 480 -13.40 -14.74 -34.24
CA SER A 480 -11.97 -15.10 -34.10
C SER A 480 -11.15 -15.06 -35.40
N GLY A 481 -11.79 -14.94 -36.57
CA GLY A 481 -11.13 -14.67 -37.86
C GLY A 481 -10.26 -15.80 -38.46
N SER A 482 -10.12 -16.95 -37.79
CA SER A 482 -9.22 -18.04 -38.21
C SER A 482 -9.90 -19.04 -39.16
N LYS A 483 -9.67 -18.94 -40.48
CA LYS A 483 -10.35 -19.77 -41.50
C LYS A 483 -9.88 -21.23 -41.58
N GLU A 484 -8.63 -21.51 -41.20
CA GLU A 484 -8.03 -22.86 -41.35
C GLU A 484 -8.42 -23.82 -40.21
N ALA A 485 -8.55 -23.31 -38.97
CA ALA A 485 -8.88 -24.12 -37.80
C ALA A 485 -10.41 -24.20 -37.50
N LEU A 486 -11.21 -23.37 -38.17
CA LEU A 486 -12.65 -23.26 -37.94
C LEU A 486 -13.42 -24.58 -38.17
N PRO A 487 -13.17 -25.34 -39.25
CA PRO A 487 -13.93 -26.57 -39.51
C PRO A 487 -13.75 -27.62 -38.41
N GLY A 488 -12.51 -27.82 -37.95
CA GLY A 488 -12.19 -28.79 -36.89
C GLY A 488 -12.76 -28.37 -35.53
N TYR A 489 -12.70 -27.08 -35.19
CA TYR A 489 -13.31 -26.56 -33.97
C TYR A 489 -14.84 -26.72 -33.96
N LEU A 490 -15.51 -26.44 -35.08
CA LEU A 490 -16.96 -26.59 -35.19
C LEU A 490 -17.42 -28.05 -35.06
N GLN A 491 -16.64 -28.98 -35.60
CA GLN A 491 -16.94 -30.41 -35.50
C GLN A 491 -16.82 -30.92 -34.05
N LEU A 492 -15.74 -30.56 -33.34
CA LEU A 492 -15.58 -30.85 -31.90
C LEU A 492 -16.69 -30.24 -31.04
N LEU A 493 -17.08 -28.99 -31.34
CA LEU A 493 -18.15 -28.30 -30.64
C LEU A 493 -19.50 -28.97 -30.84
N GLN A 494 -19.77 -29.47 -32.05
CA GLN A 494 -20.98 -30.23 -32.36
C GLN A 494 -21.02 -31.57 -31.60
N GLU A 495 -19.91 -32.31 -31.59
CA GLU A 495 -19.81 -33.60 -30.89
C GLU A 495 -20.01 -33.44 -29.37
N ASP A 496 -19.34 -32.47 -28.74
CA ASP A 496 -19.51 -32.18 -27.29
C ASP A 496 -20.93 -31.72 -26.96
N PHE A 497 -21.57 -30.92 -27.83
CA PHE A 497 -22.96 -30.50 -27.62
C PHE A 497 -23.95 -31.66 -27.70
N VAL A 498 -23.80 -32.55 -28.69
CA VAL A 498 -24.69 -33.73 -28.86
C VAL A 498 -24.55 -34.67 -27.67
N ALA A 499 -23.31 -35.00 -27.27
CA ALA A 499 -23.07 -35.88 -26.13
C ALA A 499 -23.72 -35.35 -24.84
N ARG A 500 -23.56 -34.05 -24.55
CA ARG A 500 -24.16 -33.43 -23.35
C ARG A 500 -25.68 -33.30 -23.43
N MET A 501 -26.24 -33.13 -24.63
CA MET A 501 -27.70 -33.10 -24.81
C MET A 501 -28.33 -34.48 -24.58
N GLU A 502 -27.69 -35.55 -25.04
CA GLU A 502 -28.13 -36.93 -24.77
C GLU A 502 -28.04 -37.29 -23.28
N GLU A 503 -27.01 -36.83 -22.56
CA GLU A 503 -26.92 -36.98 -21.11
C GLU A 503 -28.10 -36.30 -20.38
N VAL A 504 -28.51 -35.12 -20.85
CA VAL A 504 -29.64 -34.36 -20.27
C VAL A 504 -30.99 -34.99 -20.57
N ASP A 505 -31.17 -35.61 -21.75
CA ASP A 505 -32.41 -36.31 -22.10
C ASP A 505 -32.57 -37.65 -21.36
N ASN A 506 -31.46 -38.24 -20.88
CA ASN A 506 -31.42 -39.51 -20.13
C ASN A 506 -31.44 -39.36 -18.58
N MET A 507 -31.09 -38.18 -18.02
CA MET A 507 -31.34 -37.80 -16.62
C MET A 507 -32.82 -37.67 -16.37
#